data_AF-A0A4P6X4P2-F1
#
_entry.id   AF-A0A4P6X4P2-F1
#
_cell.length_a   1.000
_cell.length_b   1.000
_cell.length_c   1.000
_cell.angle_alpha   90.00
_cell.angle_beta   90.00
_cell.angle_gamma   90.00
#
_symmetry.space_group_name_H-M   'P 1'
#
loop_
_entity.id
_entity.type
_entity.pdbx_description
1 polymer ?
#
loop_
_entity_poly.entity_id
_entity_poly.type
_entity_poly.pdbx_seq_one_letter_code
_entity_poly.pdbx_strand_id
1 'polypeptide(L)'
;MRDAAHALFAKDGKAVSVVKDSGGFVTQRVVATIVNIAADMCQQGICTPKDLEVAVTLGLGYPMGPLAMGDKVGPTNVLEILFNMGTVYGDPRYRPSPWLRRRGALGLSLMHEEA
;
A
#
# COMPACT_ATOMS: atom_id res chain seq x y z
N MET A 1 -8.56 20.72 -21.33
CA MET A 1 -7.85 19.43 -21.18
C MET A 1 -8.50 18.51 -20.14
N ARG A 2 -8.82 18.98 -18.92
CA ARG A 2 -9.49 18.15 -17.88
C ARG A 2 -10.71 17.39 -18.37
N ASP A 3 -11.68 18.08 -18.98
CA ASP A 3 -12.95 17.46 -19.36
C ASP A 3 -12.78 16.44 -20.51
N ALA A 4 -11.82 16.70 -21.42
CA ALA A 4 -11.46 15.74 -22.46
C ALA A 4 -10.79 14.48 -21.89
N ALA A 5 -9.91 14.62 -20.89
CA ALA A 5 -9.31 13.49 -20.20
C ALA A 5 -10.36 12.69 -19.41
N HIS A 6 -11.27 13.38 -18.71
CA HIS A 6 -12.37 12.73 -17.99
C HIS A 6 -13.27 11.93 -18.96
N ALA A 7 -13.68 12.54 -20.08
CA ALA A 7 -14.46 11.86 -21.11
C ALA A 7 -13.73 10.65 -21.71
N LEU A 8 -12.41 10.75 -21.91
CA LEU A 8 -11.60 9.64 -22.41
C LEU A 8 -11.59 8.45 -21.44
N PHE A 9 -11.32 8.70 -20.15
CA PHE A 9 -11.27 7.63 -19.14
C PHE A 9 -12.67 7.06 -18.80
N ALA A 10 -13.74 7.82 -19.02
CA ALA A 10 -15.11 7.38 -18.77
C ALA A 10 -15.76 6.72 -19.99
N LYS A 11 -15.07 6.64 -21.14
CA LYS A 11 -15.64 6.20 -22.44
C LYS A 11 -16.25 4.80 -22.39
N ASP A 12 -15.74 3.90 -21.56
CA ASP A 12 -16.19 2.52 -21.39
C ASP A 12 -17.08 2.32 -20.14
N GLY A 13 -17.62 3.42 -19.58
CA GLY A 13 -18.51 3.39 -18.42
C GLY A 13 -17.78 3.22 -17.08
N LYS A 14 -16.44 3.28 -17.05
CA LYS A 14 -15.68 3.30 -15.78
C LYS A 14 -15.96 4.59 -15.02
N ALA A 15 -16.13 4.46 -13.70
CA ALA A 15 -16.24 5.62 -12.83
C ALA A 15 -14.91 6.38 -12.77
N VAL A 16 -14.94 7.69 -13.04
CA VAL A 16 -13.75 8.55 -13.04
C VAL A 16 -13.96 9.69 -12.04
N SER A 17 -13.10 9.76 -11.04
CA SER A 17 -13.09 10.82 -10.04
C SER A 17 -11.99 11.84 -10.34
N VAL A 18 -12.33 13.13 -10.31
CA VAL A 18 -11.36 14.22 -10.41
C VAL A 18 -10.88 14.58 -9.00
N VAL A 19 -9.58 14.51 -8.77
CA VAL A 19 -8.93 14.87 -7.50
C VAL A 19 -7.95 16.01 -7.72
N LYS A 20 -7.65 16.76 -6.65
CA LYS A 20 -6.53 17.72 -6.67
C LYS A 20 -5.20 16.97 -6.67
N ASP A 21 -4.20 17.58 -7.31
CA ASP A 21 -2.86 17.01 -7.32
C ASP A 21 -2.27 16.91 -5.91
N SER A 22 -1.68 15.76 -5.60
CA SER A 22 -1.05 15.46 -4.32
C SER A 22 -0.16 14.22 -4.46
N GLY A 23 0.97 14.19 -3.74
CA GLY A 23 1.87 13.05 -3.75
C GLY A 23 1.17 11.78 -3.28
N GLY A 24 1.15 10.75 -4.12
CA GLY A 24 0.46 9.49 -3.86
C GLY A 24 -1.06 9.53 -4.03
N PHE A 25 -1.65 10.61 -4.55
CA PHE A 25 -3.09 10.75 -4.76
C PHE A 25 -3.92 10.27 -3.53
N VAL A 26 -5.06 9.62 -3.75
CA VAL A 26 -5.91 9.06 -2.69
C VAL A 26 -5.60 7.58 -2.46
N THR A 27 -5.91 6.73 -3.45
CA THR A 27 -5.91 5.26 -3.26
C THR A 27 -4.54 4.69 -2.97
N GLN A 28 -3.53 4.98 -3.80
CA GLN A 28 -2.18 4.40 -3.63
C GLN A 28 -1.54 4.85 -2.31
N ARG A 29 -1.75 6.11 -1.89
CA ARG A 29 -1.32 6.62 -0.59
C ARG A 29 -1.96 5.85 0.57
N VAL A 30 -3.27 5.64 0.52
CA VAL A 30 -3.99 4.92 1.58
C VAL A 30 -3.53 3.47 1.65
N VAL A 31 -3.50 2.78 0.50
CA VAL A 31 -3.08 1.37 0.41
C VAL A 31 -1.65 1.20 0.89
N ALA A 32 -0.71 2.00 0.38
CA ALA A 32 0.69 1.88 0.76
C ALA A 32 0.92 2.14 2.25
N THR A 33 0.19 3.09 2.85
CA THR A 33 0.29 3.37 4.29
C THR A 33 -0.27 2.21 5.13
N ILE A 34 -1.41 1.63 4.73
CA ILE A 34 -2.01 0.44 5.39
C ILE A 34 -1.02 -0.73 5.36
N VAL A 35 -0.48 -1.03 4.17
CA VAL A 35 0.50 -2.10 3.97
C VAL A 35 1.74 -1.87 4.83
N ASN A 36 2.23 -0.63 4.90
CA ASN A 36 3.42 -0.30 5.67
C ASN A 36 3.23 -0.49 7.18
N ILE A 37 2.08 -0.06 7.72
CA ILE A 37 1.74 -0.25 9.13
C ILE A 37 1.65 -1.74 9.46
N ALA A 38 0.97 -2.50 8.61
CA ALA A 38 0.86 -3.96 8.72
C ALA A 38 2.24 -4.64 8.74
N ALA A 39 3.11 -4.28 7.78
CA ALA A 39 4.47 -4.80 7.70
C ALA A 39 5.30 -4.44 8.94
N ASP A 40 5.11 -3.25 9.51
CA ASP A 40 5.82 -2.82 10.72
C ASP A 40 5.34 -3.59 11.97
N MET A 41 4.05 -3.92 12.08
CA MET A 41 3.53 -4.77 13.15
C MET A 41 4.14 -6.18 13.13
N CYS A 42 4.29 -6.78 11.95
CA CYS A 42 4.98 -8.06 11.79
C CYS A 42 6.48 -7.94 12.07
N GLN A 43 7.13 -6.86 11.62
CA GLN A 43 8.55 -6.59 11.92
C GLN A 43 8.84 -6.54 13.42
N GLN A 44 7.91 -5.98 14.20
CA GLN A 44 8.02 -5.85 15.64
C GLN A 44 7.59 -7.12 16.39
N GLY A 45 7.10 -8.15 15.70
CA GLY A 45 6.63 -9.39 16.31
C GLY A 45 5.33 -9.22 17.12
N ILE A 46 4.54 -8.18 16.87
CA ILE A 46 3.26 -7.96 17.55
C ILE A 46 2.25 -9.06 17.18
N CYS A 47 2.33 -9.55 15.94
CA CYS A 47 1.52 -10.64 15.42
C CYS A 47 2.24 -11.32 14.26
N THR A 48 1.87 -12.57 13.96
CA THR A 48 2.31 -13.24 12.73
C THR A 48 1.61 -12.62 11.52
N PRO A 49 2.20 -12.69 10.31
CA PRO A 49 1.50 -12.31 9.08
C PRO A 49 0.11 -12.95 8.94
N LYS A 50 -0.02 -14.21 9.33
CA LYS A 50 -1.29 -14.94 9.30
C LYS A 50 -2.33 -14.35 10.28
N ASP A 51 -1.93 -14.10 11.52
CA ASP A 51 -2.84 -13.52 12.52
C ASP A 51 -3.29 -12.11 12.13
N LEU A 52 -2.37 -11.32 11.54
CA LEU A 52 -2.68 -9.98 11.05
C LEU A 52 -3.75 -10.01 9.95
N GLU A 53 -3.61 -10.88 8.95
CA GLU A 53 -4.59 -11.03 7.87
C GLU A 53 -5.97 -11.42 8.42
N VAL A 54 -6.03 -12.37 9.36
CA VAL A 54 -7.28 -12.80 10.02
C VAL A 54 -7.90 -11.64 10.81
N ALA A 55 -7.10 -10.93 11.61
CA ALA A 55 -7.58 -9.82 12.44
C ALA A 55 -8.17 -8.69 11.59
N VAL A 56 -7.53 -8.33 10.48
CA VAL A 56 -7.98 -7.22 9.63
C VAL A 56 -9.20 -7.62 8.79
N THR A 57 -9.22 -8.84 8.25
CA THR A 57 -10.37 -9.31 7.45
C THR A 57 -11.62 -9.51 8.30
N LEU A 58 -11.52 -10.14 9.47
CA LEU A 58 -12.66 -10.37 10.35
C LEU A 58 -13.02 -9.14 11.18
N GLY A 59 -12.03 -8.43 11.71
CA GLY A 59 -12.24 -7.31 12.63
C GLY A 59 -12.58 -5.99 11.93
N LEU A 60 -11.99 -5.72 10.77
CA LEU A 60 -12.22 -4.47 10.01
C LEU A 60 -13.04 -4.68 8.74
N GLY A 61 -13.40 -5.93 8.41
CA GLY A 61 -14.21 -6.26 7.23
C GLY A 61 -13.49 -6.03 5.90
N TYR A 62 -12.15 -6.04 5.88
CA TYR A 62 -11.42 -5.88 4.63
C TYR A 62 -11.62 -7.12 3.73
N PRO A 63 -11.82 -6.94 2.41
CA PRO A 63 -11.97 -8.07 1.49
C PRO A 63 -10.68 -8.88 1.30
N MET A 64 -9.55 -8.29 1.69
CA MET A 64 -8.20 -8.85 1.59
C MET A 64 -7.37 -8.16 2.67
N GLY A 65 -6.57 -8.92 3.42
CA GLY A 65 -5.73 -8.31 4.43
C GLY A 65 -4.56 -7.53 3.81
N PRO A 66 -3.87 -6.75 4.64
CA PRO A 66 -3.00 -5.69 4.18
C PRO A 66 -1.70 -6.19 3.54
N LEU A 67 -1.14 -7.30 4.00
CA LEU A 67 0.09 -7.85 3.42
C LEU A 67 -0.23 -8.52 2.08
N ALA A 68 -1.34 -9.25 2.00
CA ALA A 68 -1.84 -9.81 0.73
C ALA A 68 -2.17 -8.70 -0.29
N MET A 69 -2.72 -7.57 0.16
CA MET A 69 -2.93 -6.40 -0.68
C MET A 69 -1.61 -5.83 -1.21
N GLY A 70 -0.58 -5.75 -0.36
CA GLY A 70 0.75 -5.32 -0.76
C GLY A 70 1.42 -6.26 -1.76
N ASP A 71 1.26 -7.58 -1.61
CA ASP A 71 1.73 -8.57 -2.59
C ASP A 71 1.01 -8.42 -3.94
N LYS A 72 -0.31 -8.19 -3.92
CA LYS A 72 -1.09 -7.94 -5.13
C LYS A 72 -0.68 -6.67 -5.87
N VAL A 73 -0.34 -5.61 -5.13
CA VAL A 73 0.18 -4.35 -5.72
C VAL A 73 1.63 -4.52 -6.20
N GLY A 74 2.39 -5.40 -5.53
CA GLY A 74 3.83 -5.55 -5.71
C GLY A 74 4.58 -4.85 -4.57
N PRO A 75 5.35 -5.58 -3.73
CA PRO A 75 6.05 -4.99 -2.59
C PRO A 75 7.01 -3.85 -2.99
N THR A 76 7.67 -3.98 -4.14
CA THR A 76 8.54 -2.93 -4.71
C THR A 76 7.77 -1.67 -5.09
N ASN A 77 6.56 -1.81 -5.66
CA ASN A 77 5.71 -0.67 -6.00
C ASN A 77 5.24 0.06 -4.73
N VAL A 78 4.87 -0.68 -3.69
CA VAL A 78 4.50 -0.10 -2.38
C VAL A 78 5.67 0.67 -1.78
N LEU A 79 6.88 0.08 -1.82
CA LEU A 79 8.11 0.73 -1.38
C LEU A 79 8.38 2.03 -2.15
N GLU A 80 8.22 2.02 -3.47
CA GLU A 80 8.41 3.18 -4.34
C GLU A 80 7.40 4.30 -4.04
N ILE A 81 6.12 3.97 -3.84
CA ILE A 81 5.08 4.94 -3.46
C ILE A 81 5.47 5.66 -2.16
N LEU A 82 5.85 4.90 -1.13
CA LEU A 82 6.22 5.46 0.17
C LEU A 82 7.51 6.27 0.11
N PHE A 83 8.50 5.80 -0.66
CA PHE A 83 9.74 6.54 -0.89
C PHE A 83 9.46 7.89 -1.55
N ASN A 84 8.71 7.91 -2.65
CA ASN A 84 8.35 9.13 -3.36
C ASN A 84 7.53 10.08 -2.49
N MET A 85 6.59 9.56 -1.69
CA MET A 85 5.85 10.35 -0.72
C MET A 85 6.77 10.93 0.37
N GLY A 86 7.74 10.16 0.87
CA GLY A 86 8.77 10.66 1.78
C GLY A 86 9.59 11.80 1.16
N THR A 87 9.97 11.69 -0.12
CA THR A 87 10.70 12.74 -0.84
C THR A 87 9.87 14.02 -1.03
N VAL A 88 8.59 13.89 -1.37
CA VAL A 88 7.71 15.05 -1.61
C VAL A 88 7.40 15.82 -0.32
N TYR A 89 7.16 15.12 0.78
CA TYR A 89 6.67 15.74 2.01
C TYR A 89 7.72 15.91 3.12
N GLY A 90 8.83 15.15 3.07
CA GLY A 90 9.81 15.11 4.16
C GLY A 90 9.27 14.55 5.48
N ASP A 91 8.04 14.02 5.50
CA ASP A 91 7.36 13.59 6.72
C ASP A 91 7.73 12.13 7.06
N PRO A 92 8.28 11.86 8.27
CA PRO A 92 8.63 10.52 8.73
C PRO A 92 7.48 9.51 8.70
N ARG A 93 6.21 9.95 8.69
CA ARG A 93 5.04 9.07 8.57
C ARG A 93 5.07 8.17 7.32
N TYR A 94 5.80 8.59 6.28
CA TYR A 94 5.90 7.86 5.01
C TYR A 94 7.15 6.98 4.93
N ARG A 95 7.93 6.87 6.01
CA ARG A 95 9.12 6.02 6.05
C ARG A 95 8.72 4.55 5.80
N PRO A 96 9.23 3.90 4.75
CA PRO A 96 9.00 2.48 4.53
C PRO A 96 9.60 1.63 5.68
N SER A 97 8.84 0.66 6.16
CA SER A 97 9.24 -0.25 7.24
C SER A 97 10.42 -1.14 6.80
N PRO A 98 11.26 -1.61 7.75
CA PRO A 98 12.34 -2.53 7.43
C PRO A 98 11.85 -3.82 6.75
N TRP A 99 10.70 -4.34 7.17
CA TRP A 99 10.07 -5.54 6.61
C TRP A 99 9.74 -5.38 5.13
N LEU A 100 9.07 -4.27 4.78
CA LEU A 100 8.73 -3.94 3.40
C LEU A 100 9.98 -3.72 2.55
N ARG A 101 10.98 -2.99 3.08
CA ARG A 101 12.25 -2.75 2.38
C ARG A 101 12.97 -4.06 2.04
N ARG A 102 13.10 -4.96 3.03
CA ARG A 102 13.80 -6.24 2.87
C ARG A 102 13.09 -7.13 1.85
N ARG A 103 11.78 -7.31 2.00
CA ARG A 103 11.00 -8.20 1.12
C ARG A 103 10.85 -7.65 -0.29
N GLY A 104 10.65 -6.34 -0.44
CA GLY A 104 10.67 -5.68 -1.74
C GLY A 104 12.01 -5.79 -2.46
N ALA A 105 13.13 -5.61 -1.75
CA ALA A 105 14.47 -5.76 -2.34
C ALA A 105 14.80 -7.20 -2.74
N LEU A 106 14.29 -8.19 -2.01
CA LEU A 106 14.54 -9.61 -2.25
C LEU A 106 13.51 -10.28 -3.16
N GLY A 107 12.46 -9.56 -3.59
CA GLY A 107 11.35 -10.14 -4.36
C GLY A 107 10.55 -11.18 -3.57
N LEU A 108 10.52 -11.07 -2.24
CA LEU A 108 9.79 -11.95 -1.36
C LEU A 108 8.37 -11.44 -1.13
N SER A 109 7.45 -12.37 -0.88
CA SER A 109 6.11 -12.06 -0.40
C SER A 109 6.17 -11.33 0.94
N LEU A 110 5.27 -10.37 1.16
CA LEU A 110 5.06 -9.70 2.44
C LEU A 110 4.57 -10.65 3.54
N MET A 111 4.01 -11.81 3.16
CA MET A 111 3.60 -12.88 4.05
C MET A 111 4.74 -13.83 4.43
N HIS A 112 5.91 -13.71 3.80
CA HIS A 112 7.05 -14.58 4.10
C HIS A 112 7.52 -14.34 5.54
N GLU A 113 7.60 -15.40 6.34
CA GLU A 113 8.15 -15.38 7.70
C GLU A 113 9.64 -15.74 7.67
N GLU A 114 10.44 -15.12 8.55
CA GLU A 114 11.85 -15.49 8.71
C GLU A 114 11.93 -16.77 9.56
N ALA A 115 12.78 -17.72 9.15
CA ALA A 115 13.00 -18.99 9.85
C ALA A 115 13.84 -18.80 11.13
#